data_AF-A0A7V3CW24-F1
#
_entry.id   AF-A0A7V3CW24-F1
#
_cell.length_a   1.000
_cell.length_b   1.000
_cell.length_c   1.000
_cell.angle_alpha   90.00
_cell.angle_beta   90.00
_cell.angle_gamma   90.00
#
_symmetry.space_group_name_H-M   'P 1'
#
loop_
_entity.id
_entity.type
_entity.pdbx_description
1 polymer ?
#
loop_
_entity_poly.entity_id
_entity_poly.type
_entity_poly.pdbx_seq_one_letter_code
_entity_poly.pdbx_strand_id
1 'polypeptide(L)'
;ISTGTTRFCVPGYSIYASLKGAVEVLSRYVAKEFGQRGIRSNVVAPGAIETDFNNAAIRNNPQLKSYLASQTALGRVGNADDIGGVVAFLCTEEAKWINAQRIEVSGGMFL
;
A
#
# COMPACT_ATOMS: atom_id res chain seq x y z
N ILE A 1 5.24 -3.43 -3.30
CA ILE A 1 3.94 -2.71 -3.18
C ILE A 1 2.79 -3.72 -3.08
N SER A 2 2.05 -3.69 -1.97
CA SER A 2 0.83 -4.48 -1.70
C SER A 2 -0.42 -3.61 -1.91
N THR A 3 -1.41 -3.70 -1.01
CA THR A 3 -2.73 -3.07 -1.06
C THR A 3 -3.32 -3.06 0.36
N GLY A 4 -4.16 -2.07 0.68
CA GLY A 4 -4.98 -2.08 1.89
C GLY A 4 -5.98 -3.23 1.91
N THR A 5 -6.35 -3.79 0.75
CA THR A 5 -7.32 -4.88 0.64
C THR A 5 -6.83 -6.24 1.17
N THR A 6 -5.60 -6.33 1.68
CA THR A 6 -5.14 -7.48 2.50
C THR A 6 -5.57 -7.35 3.97
N ARG A 7 -5.92 -6.13 4.41
CA ARG A 7 -6.41 -5.82 5.76
C ARG A 7 -7.94 -5.74 5.82
N PHE A 8 -8.58 -5.21 4.76
CA PHE A 8 -10.03 -5.11 4.63
C PHE A 8 -10.53 -5.74 3.33
N CYS A 9 -11.79 -6.19 3.30
CA CYS A 9 -12.34 -6.92 2.16
C CYS A 9 -13.21 -6.02 1.28
N VAL A 10 -12.95 -6.02 -0.03
CA VAL A 10 -13.78 -5.36 -1.04
C VAL A 10 -14.29 -6.42 -2.03
N PRO A 11 -15.61 -6.55 -2.25
CA PRO A 11 -16.15 -7.46 -3.26
C PRO A 11 -15.51 -7.24 -4.64
N GLY A 12 -15.18 -8.34 -5.34
CA GLY A 12 -14.50 -8.30 -6.64
C GLY A 12 -12.96 -8.27 -6.57
N TYR A 13 -12.36 -8.10 -5.39
CA TYR A 13 -10.90 -8.02 -5.22
C TYR A 13 -10.26 -9.28 -4.62
N SER A 14 -10.98 -10.39 -4.44
CA SER A 14 -10.46 -11.58 -3.74
C SER A 14 -9.16 -12.13 -4.34
N ILE A 15 -9.11 -12.32 -5.66
CA ILE A 15 -7.91 -12.82 -6.35
C ILE A 15 -6.76 -11.80 -6.22
N TYR A 16 -7.05 -10.52 -6.44
CA TYR A 16 -6.05 -9.44 -6.32
C TYR A 16 -5.48 -9.37 -4.89
N ALA A 17 -6.34 -9.37 -3.88
CA ALA A 17 -5.95 -9.33 -2.47
C ALA A 17 -5.12 -10.55 -2.07
N SER A 18 -5.50 -11.76 -2.51
CA SER A 18 -4.73 -12.98 -2.26
C SER A 18 -3.32 -12.90 -2.84
N LEU A 19 -3.18 -12.44 -4.09
CA LEU A 19 -1.87 -12.26 -4.72
C LEU A 19 -1.02 -11.21 -4.00
N LYS A 20 -1.62 -10.12 -3.55
CA LYS A 20 -0.90 -9.12 -2.75
C LYS A 20 -0.54 -9.62 -1.35
N GLY A 21 -1.37 -10.48 -0.76
CA GLY A 21 -1.04 -11.20 0.48
C GLY A 21 0.18 -12.10 0.31
N ALA A 22 0.32 -12.79 -0.84
CA ALA A 22 1.53 -13.57 -1.14
C ALA A 22 2.79 -12.69 -1.20
N VAL A 23 2.69 -11.46 -1.72
CA VAL A 23 3.80 -10.48 -1.72
C VAL A 23 4.19 -10.08 -0.29
N GLU A 24 3.21 -9.90 0.61
CA GLU A 24 3.47 -9.61 2.03
C GLU A 24 4.19 -10.75 2.74
N VAL A 25 3.82 -12.00 2.44
CA VAL A 25 4.53 -13.19 2.93
C VAL A 25 5.96 -13.21 2.38
N LEU A 26 6.11 -13.09 1.05
CA LEU A 26 7.41 -13.11 0.37
C LEU A 26 8.38 -12.09 0.96
N SER A 27 7.93 -10.86 1.23
CA SER A 27 8.80 -9.81 1.79
C SER A 27 9.40 -10.20 3.14
N ARG A 28 8.69 -10.98 3.98
CA ARG A 28 9.25 -11.44 5.26
C ARG A 28 10.34 -12.47 5.06
N TYR A 29 10.18 -13.37 4.09
CA TYR A 29 11.20 -14.35 3.73
C TYR A 29 12.44 -13.67 3.16
N VAL A 30 12.26 -12.73 2.23
CA VAL A 30 13.38 -11.94 1.67
C VAL A 30 14.13 -11.20 2.79
N ALA A 31 13.41 -10.54 3.70
CA ALA A 31 14.03 -9.86 4.84
C ALA A 31 14.86 -10.82 5.71
N LYS A 32 14.40 -12.05 5.91
CA LYS A 32 15.07 -13.06 6.72
C LYS A 32 16.28 -13.69 6.01
N GLU A 33 16.13 -14.04 4.73
CA GLU A 33 17.14 -14.73 3.93
C GLU A 33 18.30 -13.80 3.54
N PHE A 34 18.01 -12.53 3.28
CA PHE A 34 19.01 -11.57 2.80
C PHE A 34 19.46 -10.56 3.87
N GLY A 35 18.91 -10.61 5.09
CA GLY A 35 19.24 -9.68 6.16
C GLY A 35 20.73 -9.70 6.56
N GLN A 36 21.39 -10.87 6.52
CA GLN A 36 22.84 -10.98 6.78
C GLN A 36 23.71 -10.25 5.75
N ARG A 37 23.15 -9.96 4.56
CA ARG A 37 23.80 -9.20 3.49
C ARG A 37 23.49 -7.69 3.58
N GLY A 38 22.83 -7.25 4.65
CA GLY A 38 22.38 -5.87 4.81
C GLY A 38 21.19 -5.48 3.93
N ILE A 39 20.51 -6.45 3.28
CA ILE A 39 19.36 -6.18 2.42
C ILE A 39 18.08 -6.18 3.27
N ARG A 40 17.32 -5.09 3.16
CA ARG A 40 16.02 -4.93 3.82
C ARG A 40 14.88 -5.18 2.83
N SER A 41 13.78 -5.75 3.30
CA SER A 41 12.56 -5.93 2.51
C SER A 41 11.35 -5.50 3.31
N ASN A 42 10.62 -4.52 2.78
CA ASN A 42 9.38 -4.00 3.36
C ASN A 42 8.32 -3.90 2.25
N VAL A 43 7.05 -3.84 2.66
CA VAL A 43 5.92 -3.66 1.76
C VAL A 43 5.14 -2.44 2.18
N VAL A 44 4.91 -1.54 1.23
CA VAL A 44 3.93 -0.45 1.37
C VAL A 44 2.57 -0.95 0.86
N ALA A 45 1.52 -0.75 1.66
CA ALA A 45 0.14 -1.15 1.41
C ALA A 45 -0.75 0.11 1.25
N PRO A 46 -0.97 0.57 0.00
CA PRO A 46 -1.78 1.77 -0.26
C PRO A 46 -3.27 1.58 -0.05
N GLY A 47 -3.97 2.67 0.31
CA GLY A 47 -5.43 2.76 0.22
C GLY A 47 -5.90 3.09 -1.20
N ALA A 48 -7.01 3.82 -1.32
CA ALA A 48 -7.48 4.35 -2.60
C ALA A 48 -6.55 5.47 -3.09
N ILE A 49 -5.84 5.23 -4.20
CA ILE A 49 -4.92 6.20 -4.82
C ILE A 49 -5.39 6.55 -6.23
N GLU A 50 -5.52 7.83 -6.52
CA GLU A 50 -5.95 8.35 -7.83
C GLU A 50 -4.83 8.24 -8.88
N THR A 51 -4.67 7.05 -9.46
CA THR A 51 -3.72 6.73 -10.53
C THR A 51 -4.44 6.27 -11.78
N ASP A 52 -3.67 5.91 -12.82
CA ASP A 52 -4.20 5.31 -14.05
C ASP A 52 -4.64 3.84 -13.86
N PHE A 53 -4.43 3.27 -12.67
CA PHE A 53 -4.86 1.92 -12.33
C PHE A 53 -6.37 1.73 -12.58
N ASN A 54 -6.73 0.55 -13.11
CA ASN A 54 -8.10 0.21 -13.46
C ASN A 54 -8.76 1.26 -14.40
N ASN A 55 -8.04 1.65 -15.47
CA ASN A 55 -8.47 2.66 -16.45
C ASN A 55 -8.83 4.02 -15.80
N ALA A 56 -8.01 4.43 -14.83
CA ALA A 56 -8.21 5.64 -14.04
C ALA A 56 -9.61 5.74 -13.39
N ALA A 57 -10.15 4.59 -12.92
CA ALA A 57 -11.51 4.48 -12.38
C ALA A 57 -11.85 5.54 -11.32
N ILE A 58 -10.90 5.91 -10.45
CA ILE A 58 -11.10 6.93 -9.42
C ILE A 58 -11.14 8.34 -10.04
N ARG A 59 -10.18 8.65 -10.92
CA ARG A 59 -10.06 9.98 -11.55
C ARG A 59 -11.27 10.30 -12.43
N ASN A 60 -11.76 9.29 -13.14
CA ASN A 60 -12.85 9.42 -14.11
C ASN A 60 -14.24 9.32 -13.47
N ASN A 61 -14.34 9.09 -12.15
CA ASN A 61 -15.61 8.91 -11.46
C ASN A 61 -15.65 9.74 -10.16
N PRO A 62 -16.15 11.00 -10.22
CA PRO A 62 -16.24 11.88 -9.07
C PRO A 62 -17.04 11.30 -7.89
N GLN A 63 -18.09 10.52 -8.17
CA GLN A 63 -18.91 9.88 -7.15
C GLN A 63 -18.11 8.80 -6.41
N LEU A 64 -17.39 7.95 -7.15
CA LEU A 64 -16.49 6.95 -6.56
C LEU A 64 -15.38 7.60 -5.74
N LYS A 65 -14.76 8.68 -6.26
CA LYS A 65 -13.74 9.43 -5.54
C LYS A 65 -14.26 9.99 -4.22
N SER A 66 -15.46 10.58 -4.24
CA SER A 66 -16.11 11.14 -3.05
C SER A 66 -16.46 10.05 -2.03
N TYR A 67 -16.96 8.90 -2.51
CA TYR A 67 -17.22 7.74 -1.67
C TYR A 67 -15.93 7.21 -1.03
N LEU A 68 -14.86 7.01 -1.79
CA LEU A 68 -13.59 6.51 -1.25
C LEU A 68 -12.96 7.50 -0.26
N ALA A 69 -13.05 8.81 -0.54
CA ALA A 69 -12.60 9.84 0.38
C ALA A 69 -13.34 9.78 1.73
N SER A 70 -14.65 9.51 1.73
CA SER A 70 -15.43 9.35 2.98
C SER A 70 -15.07 8.09 3.77
N GLN A 71 -14.41 7.11 3.15
CA GLN A 71 -13.90 5.93 3.84
C GLN A 71 -12.51 6.15 4.44
N THR A 72 -11.83 7.26 4.14
CA THR A 72 -10.51 7.60 4.69
C THR A 72 -10.64 8.56 5.87
N ALA A 73 -9.90 8.32 6.94
CA ALA A 73 -9.83 9.24 8.08
C ALA A 73 -9.31 10.64 7.71
N LEU A 74 -8.42 10.73 6.71
CA LEU A 74 -7.91 12.00 6.19
C LEU A 74 -8.86 12.72 5.21
N GLY A 75 -10.04 12.16 4.93
CA GLY A 75 -11.08 12.79 4.13
C GLY A 75 -10.74 13.01 2.64
N ARG A 76 -9.75 12.29 2.10
CA ARG A 76 -9.35 12.37 0.69
C ARG A 76 -8.79 11.05 0.18
N VAL A 77 -8.93 10.82 -1.12
CA VAL A 77 -8.12 9.80 -1.80
C VAL A 77 -6.65 10.23 -1.83
N GLY A 78 -5.74 9.25 -1.80
CA GLY A 78 -4.32 9.49 -1.97
C GLY A 78 -3.95 9.79 -3.43
N ASN A 79 -2.74 10.30 -3.63
CA ASN A 79 -2.10 10.45 -4.94
C ASN A 79 -0.77 9.65 -4.97
N ALA A 80 -0.08 9.66 -6.11
CA ALA A 80 1.17 8.92 -6.27
C ALA A 80 2.28 9.39 -5.30
N ASP A 81 2.35 10.68 -5.01
CA ASP A 81 3.40 11.26 -4.15
C ASP A 81 3.23 10.84 -2.68
N ASP A 82 1.98 10.64 -2.23
CA ASP A 82 1.70 10.09 -0.90
C ASP A 82 2.35 8.70 -0.68
N ILE A 83 2.50 7.91 -1.75
CA ILE A 83 3.15 6.60 -1.72
C ILE A 83 4.64 6.72 -2.02
N GLY A 84 4.99 7.54 -3.02
CA GLY A 84 6.36 7.77 -3.46
C GLY A 84 7.25 8.28 -2.32
N GLY A 85 6.76 9.23 -1.52
CA GLY A 85 7.48 9.75 -0.36
C GLY A 85 7.84 8.67 0.67
N VAL A 86 6.93 7.74 0.95
CA VAL A 86 7.18 6.63 1.89
C VAL A 86 8.18 5.65 1.32
N VAL A 87 8.07 5.31 0.02
CA VAL A 87 9.04 4.43 -0.64
C VAL A 87 10.44 5.05 -0.62
N ALA A 88 10.55 6.34 -0.94
CA ALA A 88 11.81 7.07 -0.89
C ALA A 88 12.39 7.08 0.53
N PHE A 89 11.58 7.35 1.55
CA PHE A 89 11.99 7.29 2.96
C PHE A 89 12.55 5.91 3.34
N LEU A 90 11.91 4.82 2.91
CA LEU A 90 12.39 3.46 3.23
C LEU A 90 13.79 3.17 2.67
N CYS A 91 14.21 3.87 1.62
CA CYS A 91 15.53 3.77 1.00
C CYS A 91 16.60 4.65 1.68
N THR A 92 16.25 5.41 2.72
CA THR A 92 17.18 6.27 3.47
C THR A 92 17.84 5.56 4.65
N GLU A 93 18.87 6.19 5.24
CA GLU A 93 19.57 5.72 6.44
C GLU A 93 18.70 5.86 7.71
N GLU A 94 17.79 6.82 7.73
CA GLU A 94 16.84 7.04 8.82
C GLU A 94 15.90 5.82 8.98
N ALA A 95 15.62 5.12 7.87
CA ALA A 95 14.81 3.90 7.86
C ALA A 95 15.62 2.61 8.05
N LYS A 96 16.94 2.66 8.29
CA LYS A 96 17.83 1.47 8.24
C LYS A 96 17.47 0.34 9.21
N TRP A 97 16.67 0.60 10.24
CA TRP A 97 16.21 -0.43 11.18
C TRP A 97 14.78 -0.93 10.90
N ILE A 98 14.12 -0.41 9.86
CA ILE A 98 12.83 -0.88 9.39
C ILE A 98 13.03 -2.04 8.42
N ASN A 99 12.64 -3.24 8.83
CA ASN A 99 12.72 -4.46 8.02
C ASN A 99 11.54 -5.40 8.29
N ALA A 100 11.13 -6.16 7.26
CA ALA A 100 10.02 -7.10 7.28
C ALA A 100 8.65 -6.48 7.63
N GLN A 101 8.47 -5.17 7.42
CA GLN A 101 7.24 -4.47 7.78
C GLN A 101 6.25 -4.38 6.61
N ARG A 102 4.96 -4.49 6.95
CA ARG A 102 3.83 -4.07 6.12
C ARG A 102 3.38 -2.69 6.60
N ILE A 103 3.66 -1.66 5.81
CA ILE A 103 3.38 -0.27 6.15
C ILE A 103 2.11 0.16 5.43
N GLU A 104 1.05 0.39 6.20
CA GLU A 104 -0.22 0.92 5.68
C GLU A 104 -0.04 2.41 5.32
N VAL A 105 -0.33 2.77 4.07
CA VAL A 105 -0.32 4.15 3.57
C VAL A 105 -1.66 4.42 2.88
N SER A 106 -2.71 4.49 3.68
CA SER A 106 -4.10 4.53 3.18
C SER A 106 -4.90 5.74 3.64
N GLY A 107 -4.27 6.70 4.33
CA GLY A 107 -4.98 7.83 4.93
C GLY A 107 -6.02 7.40 5.97
N GLY A 108 -5.84 6.22 6.57
CA GLY A 108 -6.79 5.64 7.53
C GLY A 108 -8.05 5.08 6.87
N MET A 109 -7.93 4.48 5.69
CA MET A 109 -9.06 3.90 4.97
C MET A 109 -9.68 2.76 5.78
N PHE A 110 -10.98 2.80 6.07
CA PHE A 110 -11.73 1.82 6.87
C PHE A 110 -11.12 1.56 8.26
N LEU A 111 -10.80 2.63 9.00
CA LEU A 111 -10.56 2.60 10.45
C LEU A 111 -11.85 2.89 11.23
#